data_AF-A0A1H9C6S5-F1
#
_entry.id   AF-A0A1H9C6S5-F1
#
_cell.length_a   1.000
_cell.length_b   1.000
_cell.length_c   1.000
_cell.angle_alpha   90.00
_cell.angle_beta   90.00
_cell.angle_gamma   90.00
#
_symmetry.space_group_name_H-M   'P 1'
#
loop_
_entity.id
_entity.type
_entity.pdbx_description
1 polymer ?
#
loop_
_entity_poly.entity_id
_entity_poly.type
_entity_poly.pdbx_seq_one_letter_code
_entity_poly.pdbx_strand_id
1 'polypeptide(L)'
;MKKIKFMVFISLLFLLCVLQSKVARADGEYYIKINVDGNCMTIYKTDDTGEMNPVAAFACTMDKEARNLAGTVTSVTDKRLWKKLEEGKNLKNVLCLENGTLIGSSLFSSQSDNALIKDEFNKIASGEDTDEGIYLYLSKAEWLVNNCDRGTIVEFYSDKDKVTEAANPPLTTTIGTMSKYDNWDPTDTSKDNPWKEEKVSLKGVKNKDIKMGTKEEITASLLKGVTAYDKCGNDISDNIFVSFSNDLTSIEGVYSVIYSIKDVTDDTVTQTVEINVKKSDVAEDKNDESEEADINDNNSKKNSKENGILTDDDKMRTLLVACLITTLISFALLKLFAK
;
A
#
# COMPACT_ATOMS: atom_id res chain seq x y z
N MET A 1 -66.13 6.19 -7.17
CA MET A 1 -64.97 6.90 -7.76
C MET A 1 -64.15 7.76 -6.76
N LYS A 2 -64.63 8.12 -5.56
CA LYS A 2 -63.86 8.92 -4.58
C LYS A 2 -62.77 8.15 -3.79
N LYS A 3 -62.91 6.84 -3.58
CA LYS A 3 -61.93 6.04 -2.80
C LYS A 3 -60.65 5.71 -3.58
N ILE A 4 -60.72 5.60 -4.90
CA ILE A 4 -59.55 5.28 -5.75
C ILE A 4 -58.61 6.49 -5.89
N LYS A 5 -59.14 7.72 -5.91
CA LYS A 5 -58.30 8.94 -5.96
C LYS A 5 -57.53 9.22 -4.67
N PHE A 6 -58.01 8.74 -3.52
CA PHE A 6 -57.33 8.94 -2.23
C PHE A 6 -56.16 7.94 -2.02
N MET A 7 -56.30 6.72 -2.54
CA MET A 7 -55.28 5.67 -2.42
C MET A 7 -54.09 5.88 -3.38
N VAL A 8 -54.33 6.47 -4.55
CA VAL A 8 -53.27 6.85 -5.49
C VAL A 8 -52.45 8.04 -4.95
N PHE A 9 -53.07 8.95 -4.20
CA PHE A 9 -52.38 10.10 -3.62
C PHE A 9 -51.45 9.71 -2.45
N ILE A 10 -51.84 8.73 -1.62
CA ILE A 10 -50.99 8.21 -0.54
C ILE A 10 -49.85 7.36 -1.09
N SER A 11 -50.06 6.60 -2.17
CA SER A 11 -48.99 5.87 -2.84
C SER A 11 -47.99 6.80 -3.54
N LEU A 12 -48.43 7.95 -4.05
CA LEU A 12 -47.53 8.96 -4.62
C LEU A 12 -46.75 9.72 -3.53
N LEU A 13 -47.37 9.95 -2.36
CA LEU A 13 -46.70 10.55 -1.19
C LEU A 13 -45.69 9.58 -0.54
N PHE A 14 -45.98 8.28 -0.52
CA PHE A 14 -45.03 7.26 -0.05
C PHE A 14 -43.88 7.03 -1.04
N LEU A 15 -44.08 7.22 -2.36
CA LEU A 15 -42.99 7.18 -3.33
C LEU A 15 -42.09 8.43 -3.25
N LEU A 16 -42.62 9.57 -2.81
CA LEU A 16 -41.85 10.77 -2.49
C LEU A 16 -41.10 10.68 -1.15
N CYS A 17 -41.57 9.86 -0.19
CA CYS A 17 -40.90 9.66 1.09
C CYS A 17 -39.78 8.60 1.08
N VAL A 18 -39.70 7.75 0.04
CA VAL A 18 -38.61 6.78 -0.15
C VAL A 18 -37.49 7.34 -1.03
N LEU A 19 -37.66 8.53 -1.62
CA LEU A 19 -36.56 9.40 -1.99
C LEU A 19 -36.12 10.20 -0.76
N GLN A 20 -35.83 9.51 0.35
CA GLN A 20 -34.79 10.01 1.23
C GLN A 20 -33.58 10.14 0.34
N SER A 21 -33.12 11.37 0.19
CA SER A 21 -31.89 11.69 -0.48
C SER A 21 -30.82 10.71 0.00
N LYS A 22 -30.48 9.71 -0.83
CA LYS A 22 -29.06 9.54 -1.12
C LYS A 22 -28.66 10.89 -1.68
N VAL A 23 -28.31 11.82 -0.77
CA VAL A 23 -27.27 12.78 -1.07
C VAL A 23 -26.19 11.85 -1.58
N ALA A 24 -25.94 11.88 -2.88
CA ALA A 24 -24.72 11.30 -3.40
C ALA A 24 -23.65 11.99 -2.56
N ARG A 25 -23.12 11.27 -1.58
CA ARG A 25 -22.09 11.79 -0.70
C ARG A 25 -21.04 12.27 -1.69
N ALA A 26 -20.67 13.55 -1.59
CA ALA A 26 -19.56 14.06 -2.38
C ALA A 26 -18.43 13.03 -2.30
N ASP A 27 -17.78 12.75 -3.43
CA ASP A 27 -16.73 11.74 -3.58
C ASP A 27 -15.94 11.60 -2.27
N GLY A 28 -16.09 10.45 -1.59
CA GLY A 28 -16.04 10.38 -0.13
C GLY A 28 -14.84 11.09 0.52
N GLU A 29 -15.12 11.96 1.51
CA GLU A 29 -14.10 12.67 2.29
C GLU A 29 -13.06 11.69 2.88
N TYR A 30 -11.79 12.06 2.79
CA TYR A 30 -10.67 11.31 3.38
C TYR A 30 -10.53 11.60 4.88
N TYR A 31 -10.05 10.60 5.63
CA TYR A 31 -9.67 10.67 7.04
C TYR A 31 -8.23 10.19 7.19
N ILE A 32 -7.43 10.83 8.05
CA ILE A 32 -6.02 10.51 8.22
C ILE A 32 -5.78 9.98 9.63
N LYS A 33 -5.12 8.83 9.76
CA LYS A 33 -4.57 8.36 11.03
C LYS A 33 -3.05 8.34 10.97
N ILE A 34 -2.37 8.87 11.98
CA ILE A 34 -0.92 8.93 12.07
C ILE A 34 -0.46 8.09 13.26
N ASN A 35 0.27 7.01 12.98
CA ASN A 35 0.96 6.23 14.00
C ASN A 35 2.30 6.89 14.33
N VAL A 36 2.41 7.48 15.52
CA VAL A 36 3.62 8.18 15.93
C VAL A 36 4.80 7.24 16.25
N ASP A 37 4.52 5.99 16.64
CA ASP A 37 5.55 4.96 16.86
C ASP A 37 5.96 4.28 15.54
N GLY A 38 4.99 4.07 14.66
CA GLY A 38 5.19 3.41 13.37
C GLY A 38 5.76 4.32 12.28
N ASN A 39 5.90 5.64 12.53
CA ASN A 39 6.28 6.64 11.53
C ASN A 39 5.47 6.49 10.22
N CYS A 40 4.17 6.24 10.37
CA CYS A 40 3.28 5.91 9.27
C CYS A 40 1.98 6.71 9.33
N MET A 41 1.60 7.26 8.18
CA MET A 41 0.31 7.90 7.97
C MET A 41 -0.57 6.98 7.13
N THR A 42 -1.75 6.63 7.64
CA THR A 42 -2.73 5.81 6.95
C THR A 42 -3.91 6.68 6.51
N ILE A 43 -4.26 6.60 5.24
CA ILE A 43 -5.37 7.32 4.64
C ILE A 43 -6.58 6.40 4.57
N TYR A 44 -7.71 6.87 5.05
CA TYR A 44 -8.99 6.18 5.03
C TYR A 44 -9.97 6.90 4.12
N LYS A 45 -10.82 6.13 3.45
CA LYS A 45 -11.98 6.64 2.73
C LYS A 45 -13.22 5.96 3.28
N THR A 46 -14.23 6.75 3.61
CA THR A 46 -15.51 6.20 4.03
C THR A 46 -16.30 5.74 2.80
N ASP A 47 -16.80 4.51 2.81
CA ASP A 47 -17.60 3.96 1.71
C ASP A 47 -19.07 4.40 1.78
N ASP A 48 -19.89 3.88 0.86
CA ASP A 48 -21.32 4.17 0.78
C ASP A 48 -22.14 3.67 1.98
N THR A 49 -21.57 2.76 2.78
CA THR A 49 -22.19 2.21 4.00
C THR A 49 -21.87 3.03 5.24
N GLY A 50 -20.88 3.92 5.16
CA GLY A 50 -20.37 4.67 6.29
C GLY A 50 -19.17 4.02 6.98
N GLU A 51 -18.66 2.90 6.47
CA GLU A 51 -17.48 2.23 7.01
C GLU A 51 -16.20 2.90 6.51
N MET A 52 -15.23 3.13 7.42
CA MET A 52 -13.93 3.70 7.06
C MET A 52 -12.96 2.60 6.65
N ASN A 53 -12.51 2.63 5.41
CA ASN A 53 -11.59 1.65 4.87
C ASN A 53 -10.22 2.29 4.62
N PRO A 54 -9.11 1.67 5.07
CA PRO A 54 -7.77 2.15 4.73
C PRO A 54 -7.52 1.96 3.23
N VAL A 55 -7.14 3.03 2.54
CA VAL A 55 -6.90 3.05 1.09
C VAL A 55 -5.45 3.30 0.70
N ALA A 56 -4.65 3.89 1.61
CA ALA A 56 -3.22 4.10 1.39
C ALA A 56 -2.46 4.17 2.72
N ALA A 57 -1.16 3.90 2.66
CA ALA A 57 -0.21 4.16 3.74
C ALA A 57 0.99 4.94 3.18
N PHE A 58 1.40 6.00 3.87
CA PHE A 58 2.55 6.82 3.56
C PHE A 58 3.58 6.74 4.69
N ALA A 59 4.84 6.57 4.32
CA ALA A 59 5.96 6.69 5.23
C ALA A 59 6.11 8.17 5.61
N CYS A 60 6.31 8.45 6.88
CA CYS A 60 6.54 9.80 7.37
C CYS A 60 7.69 9.82 8.38
N THR A 61 8.09 11.02 8.79
CA THR A 61 8.80 11.24 10.04
C THR A 61 8.26 12.53 10.67
N MET A 62 8.50 12.76 11.95
CA MET A 62 7.87 13.87 12.67
C MET A 62 8.71 14.39 13.82
N ASP A 63 8.43 15.61 14.25
CA ASP A 63 9.06 16.25 15.40
C ASP A 63 8.50 15.72 16.72
N LYS A 64 9.15 16.10 17.82
CA LYS A 64 8.77 15.65 19.18
C LYS A 64 7.37 16.10 19.58
N GLU A 65 6.96 17.28 19.17
CA GLU A 65 5.65 17.83 19.51
C GLU A 65 4.54 17.02 18.84
N ALA A 66 4.69 16.67 17.56
CA ALA A 66 3.78 15.80 16.84
C ALA A 66 3.74 14.38 17.42
N ARG A 67 4.89 13.83 17.89
CA ARG A 67 4.90 12.52 18.57
C ARG A 67 4.06 12.52 19.86
N ASN A 68 4.03 13.65 20.58
CA ASN A 68 3.26 13.79 21.82
C ASN A 68 1.74 13.95 21.60
N LEU A 69 1.27 14.01 20.34
CA LEU A 69 -0.14 14.14 20.01
C LEU A 69 -0.91 12.81 20.03
N ALA A 70 -0.27 11.67 20.33
CA ALA A 70 -0.97 10.38 20.40
C ALA A 70 -2.23 10.45 21.31
N GLY A 71 -3.37 10.00 20.79
CA GLY A 71 -4.68 10.09 21.44
C GLY A 71 -5.45 11.38 21.15
N THR A 72 -4.95 12.25 20.27
CA THR A 72 -5.63 13.51 19.89
C THR A 72 -6.20 13.46 18.48
N VAL A 73 -7.17 14.34 18.22
CA VAL A 73 -7.81 14.54 16.92
C VAL A 73 -7.79 16.03 16.59
N THR A 74 -7.47 16.35 15.34
CA THR A 74 -7.46 17.71 14.79
C THR A 74 -8.00 17.70 13.36
N SER A 75 -7.96 18.83 12.67
CA SER A 75 -8.43 18.94 11.30
C SER A 75 -7.54 19.83 10.44
N VAL A 76 -7.55 19.59 9.14
CA VAL A 76 -6.89 20.45 8.15
C VAL A 76 -7.59 21.81 8.11
N THR A 77 -6.83 22.89 8.22
CA THR A 77 -7.34 24.26 8.17
C THR A 77 -6.94 24.99 6.89
N ASP A 78 -5.74 24.76 6.38
CA ASP A 78 -5.19 25.49 5.24
C ASP A 78 -4.24 24.60 4.43
N LYS A 79 -4.00 24.96 3.17
CA LYS A 79 -3.05 24.27 2.27
C LYS A 79 -2.09 25.30 1.66
N ARG A 80 -0.81 24.96 1.54
CA ARG A 80 0.21 25.86 0.98
C ARG A 80 1.14 25.11 0.04
N LEU A 81 1.44 25.69 -1.12
CA LEU A 81 2.45 25.13 -2.01
C LEU A 81 3.84 25.19 -1.36
N TRP A 82 4.19 26.32 -0.71
CA TRP A 82 5.44 26.49 0.02
C TRP A 82 5.18 27.07 1.40
N LYS A 83 5.89 26.57 2.40
CA LYS A 83 5.93 27.12 3.77
C LYS A 83 7.38 27.25 4.21
N LYS A 84 7.82 28.48 4.41
CA LYS A 84 9.12 28.78 5.01
C LYS A 84 9.05 28.52 6.51
N LEU A 85 10.03 27.78 7.02
CA LEU A 85 10.24 27.49 8.44
C LEU A 85 11.29 28.44 9.03
N GLU A 86 11.60 28.24 10.32
CA GLU A 86 12.76 28.86 10.95
C GLU A 86 14.06 28.48 10.20
N GLU A 87 15.11 29.29 10.36
CA GLU A 87 16.41 29.15 9.65
C GLU A 87 16.36 29.26 8.11
N GLY A 88 15.18 29.48 7.53
CA GLY A 88 15.01 29.73 6.11
C GLY A 88 14.83 28.48 5.23
N LYS A 89 14.69 27.30 5.84
CA LYS A 89 14.31 26.06 5.18
C LYS A 89 12.83 26.12 4.75
N ASN A 90 12.42 25.27 3.82
CA ASN A 90 11.09 25.32 3.21
C ASN A 90 10.50 23.93 3.07
N LEU A 91 9.24 23.79 3.47
CA LEU A 91 8.39 22.66 3.11
C LEU A 91 7.64 22.98 1.81
N LYS A 92 7.40 21.95 1.00
CA LYS A 92 6.54 22.01 -0.19
C LYS A 92 5.28 21.15 0.04
N ASN A 93 4.16 21.53 -0.59
CA ASN A 93 2.88 20.81 -0.50
C ASN A 93 2.42 20.55 0.94
N VAL A 94 2.06 21.62 1.64
CA VAL A 94 1.84 21.62 3.09
C VAL A 94 0.36 21.68 3.44
N LEU A 95 -0.09 20.79 4.31
CA LEU A 95 -1.31 20.93 5.09
C LEU A 95 -1.00 21.58 6.44
N CYS A 96 -1.83 22.55 6.84
CA CYS A 96 -1.77 23.14 8.18
C CYS A 96 -2.93 22.61 9.02
N LEU A 97 -2.64 22.06 10.19
CA LEU A 97 -3.64 21.54 11.11
C LEU A 97 -4.10 22.62 12.11
N GLU A 98 -5.29 22.45 12.67
CA GLU A 98 -5.90 23.39 13.61
C GLU A 98 -5.07 23.60 14.89
N ASN A 99 -4.38 22.54 15.34
CA ASN A 99 -3.47 22.60 16.48
C ASN A 99 -2.10 23.23 16.17
N GLY A 100 -1.88 23.71 14.93
CA GLY A 100 -0.64 24.33 14.48
C GLY A 100 0.37 23.39 13.83
N THR A 101 0.17 22.07 13.88
CA THR A 101 1.07 21.10 13.23
C THR A 101 1.07 21.27 11.71
N LEU A 102 2.25 21.12 11.11
CA LEU A 102 2.44 21.12 9.66
C LEU A 102 2.66 19.69 9.16
N ILE A 103 2.01 19.32 8.05
CA ILE A 103 2.28 18.09 7.31
C ILE A 103 2.73 18.51 5.91
N GLY A 104 3.94 18.13 5.49
CA GLY A 104 4.46 18.53 4.18
C GLY A 104 5.49 17.56 3.63
N SER A 105 6.12 17.94 2.52
CA SER A 105 7.30 17.25 2.00
C SER A 105 8.47 17.27 3.00
N SER A 106 9.57 16.59 2.68
CA SER A 106 10.87 16.91 3.27
C SER A 106 11.33 18.34 2.94
N LEU A 107 12.43 18.78 3.54
CA LEU A 107 12.91 20.15 3.50
C LEU A 107 13.71 20.51 2.25
N PHE A 108 13.54 21.76 1.83
CA PHE A 108 14.29 22.41 0.77
C PHE A 108 15.02 23.65 1.31
N SER A 109 16.24 23.86 0.86
CA SER A 109 17.07 25.03 1.21
C SER A 109 16.57 26.34 0.59
N SER A 110 15.72 26.25 -0.45
CA SER A 110 15.01 27.38 -1.06
C SER A 110 13.68 26.90 -1.66
N GLN A 111 12.81 27.81 -2.10
CA GLN A 111 11.56 27.46 -2.79
C GLN A 111 11.83 27.07 -4.26
N SER A 112 12.59 26.00 -4.47
CA SER A 112 12.96 25.46 -5.77
C SER A 112 12.96 23.93 -5.74
N ASP A 113 12.55 23.31 -6.83
CA ASP A 113 12.39 21.84 -6.93
C ASP A 113 13.72 21.08 -6.83
N ASN A 114 14.83 21.76 -7.12
CA ASN A 114 16.20 21.23 -7.10
C ASN A 114 17.01 21.68 -5.87
N ALA A 115 16.33 21.94 -4.75
CA ALA A 115 16.93 22.43 -3.52
C ALA A 115 16.71 21.51 -2.32
N LEU A 116 16.38 20.23 -2.54
CA LEU A 116 16.14 19.25 -1.48
C LEU A 116 17.35 19.16 -0.54
N ILE A 117 17.06 19.05 0.76
CA ILE A 117 18.05 18.72 1.79
C ILE A 117 18.01 17.19 1.99
N LYS A 118 18.93 16.48 1.34
CA LYS A 118 19.04 15.00 1.37
C LYS A 118 18.94 14.43 2.78
N ASP A 119 19.63 15.00 3.75
CA ASP A 119 19.71 14.44 5.09
C ASP A 119 18.33 14.45 5.77
N GLU A 120 17.53 15.50 5.54
CA GLU A 120 16.15 15.57 6.03
C GLU A 120 15.22 14.60 5.29
N PHE A 121 15.45 14.37 3.99
CA PHE A 121 14.73 13.35 3.22
C PHE A 121 14.98 11.94 3.76
N ASN A 122 16.24 11.64 4.09
CA ASN A 122 16.64 10.32 4.58
C ASN A 122 16.13 10.02 6.01
N LYS A 123 15.60 11.01 6.75
CA LYS A 123 14.92 10.78 8.04
C LYS A 123 13.55 10.14 7.92
N ILE A 124 12.91 10.19 6.73
CA ILE A 124 11.58 9.61 6.52
C ILE A 124 11.62 8.11 6.86
N ALA A 125 10.75 7.68 7.76
CA ALA A 125 10.71 6.33 8.34
C ALA A 125 11.96 5.87 9.13
N SER A 126 12.97 6.71 9.38
CA SER A 126 14.14 6.32 10.19
C SER A 126 13.87 6.34 11.70
N GLY A 127 12.83 7.07 12.12
CA GLY A 127 12.51 7.32 13.53
C GLY A 127 13.26 8.50 14.14
N GLU A 128 14.14 9.16 13.38
CA GLU A 128 14.75 10.42 13.79
C GLU A 128 13.73 11.56 13.76
N ASP A 129 13.89 12.52 14.67
CA ASP A 129 12.99 13.67 14.74
C ASP A 129 13.28 14.68 13.62
N THR A 130 12.21 15.27 13.08
CA THR A 130 12.31 16.44 12.20
C THR A 130 12.49 17.72 13.00
N ASP A 131 12.88 18.80 12.30
CA ASP A 131 12.97 20.13 12.90
C ASP A 131 11.59 20.69 13.28
N GLU A 132 10.58 20.58 12.41
CA GLU A 132 9.23 21.13 12.65
C GLU A 132 8.16 20.38 11.82
N GLY A 133 7.14 19.82 12.48
CA GLY A 133 6.00 19.16 11.84
C GLY A 133 6.25 17.71 11.43
N ILE A 134 5.64 17.31 10.31
CA ILE A 134 5.62 15.93 9.80
C ILE A 134 6.05 15.94 8.34
N TYR A 135 7.11 15.21 8.01
CA TYR A 135 7.67 15.13 6.66
C TYR A 135 7.28 13.84 5.96
N LEU A 136 6.95 13.98 4.68
CA LEU A 136 6.60 12.92 3.74
C LEU A 136 7.49 13.02 2.50
N TYR A 137 7.50 11.97 1.69
CA TYR A 137 8.00 12.08 0.30
C TYR A 137 7.16 13.11 -0.47
N LEU A 138 7.79 13.90 -1.34
CA LEU A 138 7.12 15.00 -2.04
C LEU A 138 5.85 14.57 -2.77
N SER A 139 5.84 13.41 -3.45
CA SER A 139 4.65 12.89 -4.13
C SER A 139 3.48 12.61 -3.19
N LYS A 140 3.75 12.18 -1.97
CA LYS A 140 2.71 11.85 -0.99
C LYS A 140 2.17 13.13 -0.34
N ALA A 141 3.03 14.11 -0.08
CA ALA A 141 2.61 15.45 0.34
C ALA A 141 1.73 16.14 -0.74
N GLU A 142 2.11 16.04 -2.01
CA GLU A 142 1.31 16.53 -3.13
C GLU A 142 -0.07 15.86 -3.18
N TRP A 143 -0.10 14.53 -3.05
CA TRP A 143 -1.34 13.78 -3.01
C TRP A 143 -2.27 14.28 -1.89
N LEU A 144 -1.75 14.51 -0.68
CA LEU A 144 -2.54 15.05 0.42
C LEU A 144 -3.12 16.42 0.12
N VAL A 145 -2.32 17.35 -0.43
CA VAL A 145 -2.81 18.69 -0.79
C VAL A 145 -3.92 18.63 -1.85
N ASN A 146 -3.82 17.69 -2.79
CA ASN A 146 -4.80 17.53 -3.86
C ASN A 146 -6.08 16.81 -3.43
N ASN A 147 -6.04 16.01 -2.36
CA ASN A 147 -7.16 15.13 -1.99
C ASN A 147 -7.79 15.45 -0.61
N CYS A 148 -7.07 16.09 0.31
CA CYS A 148 -7.54 16.36 1.66
C CYS A 148 -7.91 17.84 1.82
N ASP A 149 -9.19 18.15 1.91
CA ASP A 149 -9.70 19.52 2.01
C ASP A 149 -9.73 20.06 3.44
N ARG A 150 -10.01 21.37 3.58
CA ARG A 150 -10.25 21.97 4.88
C ARG A 150 -11.38 21.21 5.58
N GLY A 151 -11.15 20.80 6.82
CA GLY A 151 -12.06 19.96 7.59
C GLY A 151 -11.73 18.47 7.55
N THR A 152 -10.81 18.00 6.68
CA THR A 152 -10.28 16.63 6.74
C THR A 152 -9.75 16.35 8.15
N ILE A 153 -10.25 15.30 8.78
CA ILE A 153 -9.89 14.92 10.15
C ILE A 153 -8.56 14.17 10.15
N VAL A 154 -7.74 14.49 11.15
CA VAL A 154 -6.45 13.86 11.41
C VAL A 154 -6.43 13.37 12.85
N GLU A 155 -6.23 12.07 13.05
CA GLU A 155 -6.10 11.43 14.35
C GLU A 155 -4.67 10.93 14.54
N PHE A 156 -4.12 11.18 15.72
CA PHE A 156 -2.81 10.71 16.13
C PHE A 156 -2.99 9.54 17.10
N TYR A 157 -2.25 8.46 16.91
CA TYR A 157 -2.27 7.31 17.79
C TYR A 157 -0.87 6.70 17.92
N SER A 158 -0.71 5.82 18.90
CA SER A 158 0.53 5.11 19.22
C SER A 158 0.24 3.62 19.25
N ASP A 159 0.92 2.86 18.38
CA ASP A 159 0.90 1.41 18.35
C ASP A 159 2.25 0.89 17.84
N LYS A 160 3.04 0.29 18.72
CA LYS A 160 4.37 -0.25 18.40
C LYS A 160 4.33 -1.60 17.69
N ASP A 161 3.24 -2.35 17.87
CA ASP A 161 3.09 -3.69 17.34
C ASP A 161 2.46 -3.67 15.94
N LYS A 162 1.78 -2.57 15.58
CA LYS A 162 1.12 -2.39 14.29
C LYS A 162 1.42 -1.06 13.63
N VAL A 163 2.29 -1.08 12.61
CA VAL A 163 2.68 0.12 11.84
C VAL A 163 1.49 0.81 11.16
N THR A 164 0.64 0.04 10.46
CA THR A 164 -0.54 0.56 9.72
C THR A 164 -1.68 -0.46 9.73
N GLU A 165 -2.91 0.02 9.51
CA GLU A 165 -4.07 -0.82 9.24
C GLU A 165 -4.29 -1.08 7.74
N ALA A 166 -3.54 -0.43 6.85
CA ALA A 166 -3.56 -0.73 5.43
C ALA A 166 -3.02 -2.15 5.16
N ALA A 167 -3.44 -2.74 4.03
CA ALA A 167 -3.07 -4.11 3.66
C ALA A 167 -1.55 -4.32 3.57
N ASN A 168 -0.80 -3.27 3.19
CA ASN A 168 0.65 -3.26 3.08
C ASN A 168 1.23 -2.02 3.79
N PRO A 169 2.39 -2.15 4.46
CA PRO A 169 3.13 -1.00 4.97
C PRO A 169 3.58 -0.07 3.82
N PRO A 170 3.89 1.20 4.12
CA PRO A 170 4.38 2.11 3.10
C PRO A 170 5.77 1.68 2.60
N LEU A 171 5.98 1.84 1.29
CA LEU A 171 7.31 1.69 0.69
C LEU A 171 8.20 2.87 1.08
N THR A 172 9.50 2.60 1.22
CA THR A 172 10.51 3.58 1.60
C THR A 172 11.65 3.61 0.59
N THR A 173 12.38 4.72 0.57
CA THR A 173 13.60 4.94 -0.19
C THR A 173 14.50 5.92 0.55
N THR A 174 15.80 5.88 0.27
CA THR A 174 16.77 6.89 0.70
C THR A 174 17.64 7.32 -0.49
N ILE A 175 18.28 8.48 -0.39
CA ILE A 175 19.26 8.93 -1.38
C ILE A 175 20.65 8.57 -0.86
N GLY A 176 21.37 7.75 -1.63
CA GLY A 176 22.73 7.34 -1.31
C GLY A 176 23.73 8.51 -1.33
N THR A 177 24.82 8.36 -0.58
CA THR A 177 25.86 9.39 -0.42
C THR A 177 26.56 9.80 -1.72
N MET A 178 26.60 8.90 -2.71
CA MET A 178 27.24 9.11 -4.01
C MET A 178 26.26 9.52 -5.13
N SER A 179 24.99 9.82 -4.81
CA SER A 179 24.03 10.25 -5.82
C SER A 179 24.42 11.59 -6.44
N LYS A 180 24.26 11.70 -7.76
CA LYS A 180 24.48 12.95 -8.52
C LYS A 180 23.29 13.92 -8.45
N TYR A 181 22.15 13.45 -7.95
CA TYR A 181 20.86 14.16 -7.96
C TYR A 181 20.34 14.36 -6.53
N ASP A 182 21.24 14.48 -5.56
CA ASP A 182 20.88 14.51 -4.14
C ASP A 182 20.19 15.79 -3.67
N ASN A 183 20.13 16.80 -4.54
CA ASN A 183 19.34 18.01 -4.37
C ASN A 183 17.93 17.94 -4.99
N TRP A 184 17.55 16.79 -5.58
CA TRP A 184 16.21 16.55 -6.12
C TRP A 184 15.50 15.46 -5.33
N ASP A 185 14.20 15.65 -5.06
CA ASP A 185 13.36 14.58 -4.50
C ASP A 185 13.13 13.53 -5.60
N PRO A 186 13.52 12.27 -5.40
CA PRO A 186 13.29 11.22 -6.39
C PRO A 186 11.80 11.03 -6.69
N THR A 187 10.92 11.32 -5.75
CA THR A 187 9.47 11.20 -5.90
C THR A 187 8.81 12.37 -6.63
N ASP A 188 9.54 13.45 -6.94
CA ASP A 188 9.02 14.56 -7.74
C ASP A 188 8.71 14.10 -9.17
N THR A 189 7.48 14.31 -9.63
CA THR A 189 7.03 13.93 -10.98
C THR A 189 7.32 14.99 -12.04
N SER A 190 7.97 16.09 -11.67
CA SER A 190 8.37 17.16 -12.57
C SER A 190 9.17 16.62 -13.76
N LYS A 191 8.84 17.13 -14.95
CA LYS A 191 9.53 16.78 -16.20
C LYS A 191 11.03 17.08 -16.17
N ASP A 192 11.47 18.02 -15.32
CA ASP A 192 12.85 18.47 -15.24
C ASP A 192 13.65 17.68 -14.17
N ASN A 193 12.98 16.79 -13.42
CA ASN A 193 13.63 15.95 -12.42
C ASN A 193 14.56 14.92 -13.09
N PRO A 194 15.88 14.91 -12.78
CA PRO A 194 16.82 13.97 -13.38
C PRO A 194 16.59 12.51 -12.95
N TRP A 195 15.93 12.26 -11.82
CA TRP A 195 15.64 10.89 -11.35
C TRP A 195 14.70 10.10 -12.27
N LYS A 196 13.98 10.75 -13.20
CA LYS A 196 13.04 10.08 -14.12
C LYS A 196 13.72 9.09 -15.07
N GLU A 197 15.01 9.28 -15.35
CA GLU A 197 15.80 8.42 -16.22
C GLU A 197 16.28 7.15 -15.50
N GLU A 198 16.38 7.21 -14.17
CA GLU A 198 16.65 6.04 -13.34
C GLU A 198 15.44 5.11 -13.33
N LYS A 199 15.68 3.81 -13.18
CA LYS A 199 14.65 2.79 -13.24
C LYS A 199 14.80 1.80 -12.11
N VAL A 200 13.66 1.36 -11.58
CA VAL A 200 13.58 0.15 -10.78
C VAL A 200 14.17 -1.00 -11.58
N SER A 201 14.95 -1.87 -10.92
CA SER A 201 15.58 -3.01 -11.57
C SER A 201 15.26 -4.31 -10.84
N LEU A 202 15.02 -5.36 -11.62
CA LEU A 202 14.79 -6.71 -11.13
C LEU A 202 15.79 -7.64 -11.81
N LYS A 203 16.63 -8.31 -11.02
CA LYS A 203 17.80 -9.09 -11.48
C LYS A 203 17.71 -10.53 -11.00
N GLY A 204 18.33 -11.44 -11.73
CA GLY A 204 18.41 -12.86 -11.36
C GLY A 204 17.16 -13.70 -11.66
N VAL A 205 16.09 -13.07 -12.16
CA VAL A 205 14.89 -13.76 -12.64
C VAL A 205 15.21 -14.54 -13.91
N LYS A 206 14.94 -15.84 -13.87
CA LYS A 206 15.20 -16.78 -14.98
C LYS A 206 14.37 -18.05 -14.81
N ASN A 207 14.20 -18.78 -15.91
CA ASN A 207 13.63 -20.12 -15.88
C ASN A 207 14.49 -21.04 -14.99
N LYS A 208 13.85 -21.90 -14.20
CA LYS A 208 14.52 -22.86 -13.33
C LYS A 208 13.65 -24.06 -13.03
N ASP A 209 14.33 -25.14 -12.64
CA ASP A 209 13.71 -26.34 -12.08
C ASP A 209 13.55 -26.17 -10.57
N ILE A 210 12.38 -26.48 -10.03
CA ILE A 210 12.13 -26.57 -8.58
C ILE A 210 11.44 -27.89 -8.25
N LYS A 211 11.48 -28.26 -6.97
CA LYS A 211 10.68 -29.38 -6.45
C LYS A 211 9.35 -28.85 -5.92
N MET A 212 8.33 -29.70 -5.98
CA MET A 212 7.10 -29.48 -5.22
C MET A 212 7.39 -29.35 -3.73
N GLY A 213 6.57 -28.56 -3.05
CA GLY A 213 6.69 -28.26 -1.63
C GLY A 213 5.55 -27.37 -1.19
N THR A 214 5.64 -26.88 0.05
CA THR A 214 4.67 -25.89 0.54
C THR A 214 4.81 -24.58 -0.24
N LYS A 215 3.81 -23.69 -0.11
CA LYS A 215 3.83 -22.38 -0.73
C LYS A 215 5.05 -21.57 -0.30
N GLU A 216 5.46 -21.70 0.96
CA GLU A 216 6.62 -21.04 1.54
C GLU A 216 7.93 -21.58 0.96
N GLU A 217 8.07 -22.91 0.85
CA GLU A 217 9.26 -23.56 0.27
C GLU A 217 9.44 -23.22 -1.21
N ILE A 218 8.34 -23.20 -1.96
CA ILE A 218 8.32 -22.78 -3.36
C ILE A 218 8.69 -21.30 -3.45
N THR A 219 8.10 -20.43 -2.64
CA THR A 219 8.42 -18.99 -2.64
C THR A 219 9.88 -18.74 -2.33
N ALA A 220 10.44 -19.41 -1.32
CA ALA A 220 11.86 -19.33 -0.98
C ALA A 220 12.75 -19.79 -2.15
N SER A 221 12.38 -20.88 -2.82
CA SER A 221 13.08 -21.38 -4.01
C SER A 221 12.99 -20.41 -5.19
N LEU A 222 11.84 -19.76 -5.37
CA LEU A 222 11.59 -18.76 -6.40
C LEU A 222 12.37 -17.46 -6.15
N LEU A 223 12.53 -17.01 -4.91
CA LEU A 223 13.27 -15.81 -4.55
C LEU A 223 14.79 -16.01 -4.49
N LYS A 224 15.27 -17.27 -4.39
CA LYS A 224 16.71 -17.55 -4.33
C LYS A 224 17.48 -16.95 -5.52
N GLY A 225 18.37 -16.00 -5.22
CA GLY A 225 19.24 -15.33 -6.18
C GLY A 225 18.55 -14.24 -7.01
N VAL A 226 17.31 -13.88 -6.67
CA VAL A 226 16.58 -12.75 -7.26
C VAL A 226 16.81 -11.53 -6.37
N THR A 227 17.18 -10.41 -6.98
CA THR A 227 17.34 -9.14 -6.27
C THR A 227 16.60 -8.03 -6.98
N ALA A 228 16.16 -7.03 -6.22
CA ALA A 228 15.50 -5.85 -6.75
C ALA A 228 16.13 -4.58 -6.17
N TYR A 229 16.20 -3.54 -6.99
CA TYR A 229 16.70 -2.23 -6.59
C TYR A 229 15.73 -1.14 -7.00
N ASP A 230 15.46 -0.19 -6.12
CA ASP A 230 14.69 1.01 -6.44
C ASP A 230 15.49 1.93 -7.38
N LYS A 231 14.86 3.02 -7.84
CA LYS A 231 15.54 3.99 -8.71
C LYS A 231 16.65 4.79 -8.04
N CYS A 232 16.67 4.81 -6.71
CA CYS A 232 17.76 5.41 -5.93
C CYS A 232 18.94 4.44 -5.75
N GLY A 233 18.79 3.18 -6.19
CA GLY A 233 19.79 2.13 -6.09
C GLY A 233 19.75 1.37 -4.76
N ASN A 234 18.74 1.56 -3.92
CA ASN A 234 18.58 0.83 -2.67
C ASN A 234 18.09 -0.59 -2.94
N ASP A 235 18.57 -1.55 -2.17
CA ASP A 235 18.06 -2.92 -2.21
C ASP A 235 16.64 -2.98 -1.64
N ILE A 236 15.69 -3.45 -2.46
CA ILE A 236 14.28 -3.62 -2.11
C ILE A 236 13.83 -5.06 -2.37
N SER A 237 14.75 -6.03 -2.31
CA SER A 237 14.47 -7.43 -2.62
C SER A 237 13.38 -8.05 -1.74
N ASP A 238 13.25 -7.59 -0.49
CA ASP A 238 12.18 -8.02 0.43
C ASP A 238 10.78 -7.58 -0.02
N ASN A 239 10.69 -6.61 -0.93
CA ASN A 239 9.43 -6.11 -1.47
C ASN A 239 9.00 -6.84 -2.76
N ILE A 240 9.74 -7.87 -3.20
CA ILE A 240 9.40 -8.63 -4.40
C ILE A 240 8.12 -9.44 -4.15
N PHE A 241 7.12 -9.23 -5.00
CA PHE A 241 5.91 -10.04 -5.03
C PHE A 241 6.02 -11.12 -6.11
N VAL A 242 5.67 -12.36 -5.77
CA VAL A 242 5.69 -13.50 -6.68
C VAL A 242 4.29 -14.11 -6.78
N SER A 243 3.76 -14.17 -7.99
CA SER A 243 2.45 -14.73 -8.30
C SER A 243 2.58 -16.01 -9.13
N PHE A 244 1.94 -17.08 -8.68
CA PHE A 244 1.95 -18.40 -9.33
C PHE A 244 0.65 -19.18 -9.02
N SER A 245 0.33 -20.20 -9.83
CA SER A 245 -0.83 -21.07 -9.59
C SER A 245 -0.60 -21.97 -8.37
N ASN A 246 -1.64 -22.21 -7.56
CA ASN A 246 -1.57 -23.17 -6.46
C ASN A 246 -1.23 -24.60 -6.94
N ASP A 247 -1.47 -24.92 -8.22
CA ASP A 247 -1.12 -26.22 -8.81
C ASP A 247 0.39 -26.52 -8.76
N LEU A 248 1.27 -25.49 -8.75
CA LEU A 248 2.72 -25.69 -8.58
C LEU A 248 3.07 -26.45 -7.29
N THR A 249 2.20 -26.41 -6.29
CA THR A 249 2.44 -27.05 -4.98
C THR A 249 2.22 -28.56 -5.01
N SER A 250 1.48 -29.07 -6.01
CA SER A 250 0.93 -30.43 -5.99
C SER A 250 1.01 -31.18 -7.32
N ILE A 251 1.25 -30.48 -8.43
CA ILE A 251 1.24 -31.07 -9.77
C ILE A 251 2.57 -30.76 -10.47
N GLU A 252 3.25 -31.81 -10.95
CA GLU A 252 4.43 -31.65 -11.80
C GLU A 252 4.05 -31.02 -13.15
N GLY A 253 4.91 -30.15 -13.67
CA GLY A 253 4.61 -29.44 -14.91
C GLY A 253 5.39 -28.16 -15.08
N VAL A 254 5.14 -27.48 -16.19
CA VAL A 254 5.74 -26.18 -16.49
C VAL A 254 4.69 -25.10 -16.24
N TYR A 255 5.05 -24.12 -15.42
CA TYR A 255 4.15 -23.06 -15.03
C TYR A 255 4.74 -21.69 -15.30
N SER A 256 3.86 -20.76 -15.69
CA SER A 256 4.19 -19.35 -15.79
C SER A 256 4.17 -18.73 -14.39
N VAL A 257 5.29 -18.15 -13.97
CA VAL A 257 5.46 -17.43 -12.70
C VAL A 257 5.78 -15.98 -12.98
N ILE A 258 5.10 -15.08 -12.27
CA ILE A 258 5.25 -13.63 -12.44
C ILE A 258 5.93 -13.05 -11.21
N TYR A 259 7.03 -12.34 -11.42
CA TYR A 259 7.70 -11.51 -10.42
C TYR A 259 7.32 -10.06 -10.67
N SER A 260 6.92 -9.34 -9.63
CA SER A 260 6.63 -7.91 -9.70
C SER A 260 7.25 -7.17 -8.54
N ILE A 261 7.81 -5.99 -8.82
CA ILE A 261 8.30 -5.07 -7.81
C ILE A 261 7.71 -3.68 -8.09
N LYS A 262 7.40 -2.95 -7.01
CA LYS A 262 6.93 -1.58 -7.02
C LYS A 262 7.82 -0.76 -6.09
N ASP A 263 8.23 0.43 -6.51
CA ASP A 263 8.97 1.35 -5.65
C ASP A 263 8.08 2.46 -5.06
N VAL A 264 8.67 3.32 -4.23
CA VAL A 264 7.96 4.41 -3.55
C VAL A 264 7.34 5.44 -4.51
N THR A 265 7.87 5.52 -5.73
CA THR A 265 7.41 6.41 -6.80
C THR A 265 6.34 5.80 -7.68
N ASP A 266 5.84 4.65 -7.23
CA ASP A 266 4.82 3.85 -7.89
C ASP A 266 5.28 3.26 -9.24
N ASP A 267 6.60 3.33 -9.54
CA ASP A 267 7.20 2.67 -10.69
C ASP A 267 7.22 1.16 -10.48
N THR A 268 6.84 0.41 -11.52
CA THR A 268 6.71 -1.04 -11.46
C THR A 268 7.55 -1.75 -12.51
N VAL A 269 8.17 -2.86 -12.12
CA VAL A 269 8.80 -3.81 -13.05
C VAL A 269 8.17 -5.18 -12.85
N THR A 270 7.81 -5.82 -13.96
CA THR A 270 7.27 -7.19 -13.98
C THR A 270 8.08 -8.05 -14.92
N GLN A 271 8.38 -9.29 -14.51
CA GLN A 271 9.02 -10.30 -15.35
C GLN A 271 8.30 -11.63 -15.20
N THR A 272 8.12 -12.34 -16.32
CA THR A 272 7.47 -13.66 -16.37
C THR A 272 8.49 -14.70 -16.78
N VAL A 273 8.50 -15.84 -16.09
CA VAL A 273 9.39 -16.98 -16.36
C VAL A 273 8.64 -18.28 -16.33
N GLU A 274 9.23 -19.29 -16.96
CA GLU A 274 8.74 -20.66 -16.91
C GLU A 274 9.48 -21.45 -15.82
N ILE A 275 8.71 -22.05 -14.92
CA ILE A 275 9.20 -22.85 -13.80
C ILE A 275 8.77 -24.28 -14.01
N ASN A 276 9.75 -25.18 -14.10
CA ASN A 276 9.52 -26.60 -14.25
C ASN A 276 9.53 -27.27 -12.87
N VAL A 277 8.36 -27.74 -12.46
CA VAL A 277 8.11 -28.35 -11.15
C VAL A 277 8.25 -29.86 -11.28
N LYS A 278 9.12 -30.44 -10.45
CA LYS A 278 9.38 -31.87 -10.35
C LYS A 278 8.86 -32.44 -9.03
N LYS A 279 8.63 -33.76 -8.99
CA LYS A 279 8.26 -34.46 -7.76
C LYS A 279 9.24 -34.19 -6.63
N SER A 280 8.71 -34.09 -5.42
CA SER A 280 9.52 -34.07 -4.20
C SER A 280 10.19 -35.44 -4.05
N ASP A 281 11.44 -35.46 -3.60
CA ASP A 281 12.14 -36.70 -3.28
C ASP A 281 11.58 -37.23 -1.96
N VAL A 282 10.38 -37.83 -1.98
CA VAL A 282 9.94 -38.66 -0.86
C VAL A 282 10.63 -40.00 -1.03
N ALA A 283 11.42 -40.39 -0.03
CA ALA A 283 11.97 -41.72 0.09
C ALA A 283 10.84 -42.76 -0.09
N GLU A 284 11.02 -43.70 -1.01
CA GLU A 284 10.21 -44.91 -1.07
C GLU A 284 10.42 -45.67 0.25
N ASP A 285 9.51 -45.48 1.19
CA ASP A 285 9.42 -46.34 2.36
C ASP A 285 9.02 -47.73 1.84
N LYS A 286 9.96 -48.66 1.91
CA LYS A 286 9.70 -50.06 1.57
C LYS A 286 8.77 -50.59 2.64
N ASN A 287 7.54 -50.90 2.23
CA ASN A 287 6.64 -51.78 2.97
C ASN A 287 7.40 -53.05 3.37
N ASP A 288 7.49 -53.31 4.67
CA ASP A 288 7.51 -54.67 5.19
C ASP A 288 6.36 -54.79 6.21
N GLU A 289 5.53 -55.80 5.98
CA GLU A 289 4.42 -56.23 6.81
C GLU A 289 4.90 -56.62 8.21
N SER A 290 4.14 -56.25 9.26
CA SER A 290 3.48 -57.25 10.13
C SER A 290 2.85 -56.63 11.40
N GLU A 291 1.67 -57.20 11.71
CA GLU A 291 1.03 -57.41 13.02
C GLU A 291 0.02 -56.39 13.60
N GLU A 292 -1.23 -56.88 13.65
CA GLU A 292 -2.39 -56.40 14.39
C GLU A 292 -2.19 -56.47 15.91
N ALA A 293 -2.77 -55.51 16.65
CA ALA A 293 -3.49 -55.77 17.91
C ALA A 293 -4.33 -54.55 18.39
N ASP A 294 -5.65 -54.70 18.25
CA ASP A 294 -6.75 -54.44 19.20
C ASP A 294 -6.97 -53.12 19.98
N ILE A 295 -8.09 -52.46 19.59
CA ILE A 295 -9.34 -52.18 20.35
C ILE A 295 -9.44 -51.04 21.42
N ASN A 296 -10.45 -50.19 21.16
CA ASN A 296 -11.41 -49.44 22.02
C ASN A 296 -11.19 -47.98 22.51
N ASP A 297 -11.86 -47.07 21.79
CA ASP A 297 -13.14 -46.40 22.12
C ASP A 297 -13.27 -45.31 23.23
N ASN A 298 -13.95 -44.23 22.80
CA ASN A 298 -14.78 -43.22 23.48
C ASN A 298 -14.27 -41.88 24.08
N ASN A 299 -14.78 -40.79 23.46
CA ASN A 299 -15.23 -39.47 23.98
C ASN A 299 -14.18 -38.54 24.65
N SER A 300 -14.11 -37.22 24.41
CA SER A 300 -15.21 -36.25 24.35
C SER A 300 -14.81 -34.87 23.74
N LYS A 301 -15.83 -34.01 23.58
CA LYS A 301 -15.97 -32.72 22.88
C LYS A 301 -15.15 -31.51 23.40
N LYS A 302 -14.61 -30.75 22.43
CA LYS A 302 -14.93 -29.35 22.05
C LYS A 302 -14.77 -28.21 23.11
N ASN A 303 -13.86 -27.26 22.84
CA ASN A 303 -14.17 -25.82 22.57
C ASN A 303 -12.94 -24.90 22.69
N SER A 304 -12.59 -24.19 21.61
CA SER A 304 -12.03 -22.83 21.63
C SER A 304 -12.23 -22.21 20.24
N LYS A 305 -13.31 -21.44 20.06
CA LYS A 305 -13.30 -19.96 19.88
C LYS A 305 -12.49 -19.51 18.66
N GLU A 306 -13.23 -19.31 17.57
CA GLU A 306 -12.83 -18.53 16.39
C GLU A 306 -12.54 -17.08 16.80
N ASN A 307 -11.34 -16.60 16.49
CA ASN A 307 -11.05 -15.18 16.27
C ASN A 307 -10.67 -15.06 14.80
N GLY A 308 -11.50 -14.34 14.04
CA GLY A 308 -11.34 -14.14 12.61
C GLY A 308 -10.05 -13.39 12.29
N ILE A 309 -9.11 -14.11 11.68
CA ILE A 309 -7.95 -13.56 10.98
C ILE A 309 -8.36 -13.55 9.50
N LEU A 310 -8.42 -12.37 8.88
CA LEU A 310 -8.59 -12.23 7.43
C LEU A 310 -7.46 -13.00 6.73
N THR A 311 -7.82 -13.96 5.90
CA THR A 311 -6.89 -14.87 5.24
C THR A 311 -6.24 -14.19 4.04
N ASP A 312 -5.02 -14.61 3.69
CA ASP A 312 -4.22 -14.10 2.55
C ASP A 312 -4.93 -14.16 1.19
N ASP A 313 -6.07 -14.84 1.10
CA ASP A 313 -6.93 -14.89 -0.08
C ASP A 313 -7.62 -13.54 -0.40
N ASP A 314 -7.90 -12.69 0.61
CA ASP A 314 -8.53 -11.39 0.39
C ASP A 314 -7.54 -10.35 -0.20
N LYS A 315 -6.24 -10.51 0.12
CA LYS A 315 -5.15 -9.74 -0.52
C LYS A 315 -4.96 -10.15 -1.99
N MET A 316 -5.14 -11.43 -2.31
CA MET A 316 -5.03 -11.98 -3.67
C MET A 316 -6.17 -11.50 -4.58
N ARG A 317 -7.40 -11.39 -4.07
CA ARG A 317 -8.56 -10.92 -4.86
C ARG A 317 -8.42 -9.46 -5.31
N THR A 318 -7.87 -8.60 -4.47
CA THR A 318 -7.74 -7.16 -4.77
C THR A 318 -6.65 -6.90 -5.83
N LEU A 319 -5.57 -7.66 -5.83
CA LEU A 319 -4.46 -7.50 -6.79
C LEU A 319 -4.79 -8.09 -8.18
N LEU A 320 -5.51 -9.22 -8.23
CA LEU A 320 -5.94 -9.86 -9.48
C LEU A 320 -6.92 -8.99 -10.27
N VAL A 321 -7.82 -8.27 -9.60
CA VAL A 321 -8.81 -7.39 -10.25
C VAL A 321 -8.12 -6.17 -10.89
N ALA A 322 -7.09 -5.60 -10.26
CA ALA A 322 -6.34 -4.47 -10.80
C ALA A 322 -5.54 -4.83 -12.08
N CYS A 323 -4.91 -6.01 -12.12
CA CYS A 323 -4.13 -6.47 -13.29
C CYS A 323 -4.99 -6.86 -14.50
N LEU A 324 -6.21 -7.38 -14.27
CA LEU A 324 -7.13 -7.71 -15.37
C LEU A 324 -7.74 -6.46 -16.01
N ILE A 325 -7.96 -5.39 -15.25
CA ILE A 325 -8.52 -4.14 -15.78
C ILE A 325 -7.53 -3.39 -16.66
N THR A 326 -6.24 -3.35 -16.29
CA THR A 326 -5.20 -2.65 -17.08
C THR A 326 -4.90 -3.34 -18.41
N THR A 327 -4.92 -4.68 -18.43
CA THR A 327 -4.70 -5.47 -19.66
C THR A 327 -5.87 -5.39 -20.64
N LEU A 328 -7.13 -5.38 -20.15
CA LEU A 328 -8.31 -5.22 -21.00
C LEU A 328 -8.44 -3.82 -21.62
N ILE A 329 -8.06 -2.77 -20.89
CA ILE A 329 -8.06 -1.38 -21.41
C ILE A 329 -7.00 -1.22 -22.51
N SER A 330 -5.83 -1.84 -22.35
CA SER A 330 -4.75 -1.78 -23.34
C SER A 330 -5.10 -2.51 -24.66
N PHE A 331 -5.77 -3.66 -24.57
CA PHE A 331 -6.27 -4.38 -25.75
C PHE A 331 -7.45 -3.68 -26.45
N ALA A 332 -8.31 -2.97 -25.71
CA ALA A 332 -9.41 -2.19 -26.29
C ALA A 332 -8.89 -0.95 -27.04
N LEU A 333 -7.86 -0.28 -26.52
CA LEU A 333 -7.23 0.87 -27.16
C LEU A 333 -6.46 0.47 -28.43
N LEU A 334 -5.72 -0.65 -28.44
CA LEU A 334 -5.05 -1.14 -29.66
C LEU A 334 -6.03 -1.47 -30.81
N LYS A 335 -7.27 -1.87 -30.51
CA LYS A 335 -8.29 -2.14 -31.54
C LYS A 335 -8.97 -0.86 -32.08
N LEU A 336 -8.92 0.25 -31.35
CA LEU A 336 -9.47 1.54 -31.78
C LEU A 336 -8.49 2.35 -32.65
N PHE A 337 -7.19 2.11 -32.53
CA PHE A 337 -6.15 2.75 -33.37
C PHE A 337 -5.77 1.95 -34.62
N ALA A 338 -6.28 0.72 -34.77
CA ALA A 338 -6.01 -0.15 -35.92
C ALA A 338 -7.09 -0.10 -37.01
N LYS A 339 -7.88 0.97 -37.09
CA LYS A 339 -8.94 1.13 -38.10
C LYS A 339 -8.89 2.45 -38.83
#